data_AF-A0A7S1JNJ8-F1
#
_entry.id   AF-A0A7S1JNJ8-F1
#
_cell.length_a   1.000
_cell.length_b   1.000
_cell.length_c   1.000
_cell.angle_alpha   90.00
_cell.angle_beta   90.00
_cell.angle_gamma   90.00
#
_symmetry.space_group_name_H-M   'P 1'
#
loop_
_entity.id
_entity.type
_entity.pdbx_description
1 polymer ?
#
loop_
_entity_poly.entity_id
_entity_poly.type
_entity_poly.pdbx_seq_one_letter_code
_entity_poly.pdbx_strand_id
1 'polypeptide(L)'
;AWGPPPPPLSVQGPPSGDDDDEEEAAQWMDDSYGADSHLMEATIKWDVDQSNSASIPVKVVGEYTVSNKWDDIYPQSVYGGPFELPLEPIEINEGQFEWIAVRKSVPGSCTFKFVMEDGKESLSESLPKTRSAAYNTLEFTWDCPIHKDP
;
A
#
# COMPACT_ATOMS: atom_id res chain seq x y z
N ALA A 1 36.76 -15.06 -60.84
CA ALA A 1 35.87 -13.90 -60.66
C ALA A 1 35.85 -13.58 -59.17
N TRP A 2 36.39 -12.44 -58.77
CA TRP A 2 36.42 -11.99 -57.38
C TRP A 2 35.17 -11.14 -57.12
N GLY A 3 34.27 -11.63 -56.27
CA GLY A 3 33.09 -10.87 -55.84
C GLY A 3 33.47 -9.75 -54.86
N PRO A 4 32.61 -8.73 -54.68
CA PRO A 4 32.86 -7.65 -53.74
C PRO A 4 32.85 -8.19 -52.28
N PRO A 5 33.61 -7.56 -51.37
CA PRO A 5 33.58 -7.93 -49.95
C PRO A 5 32.22 -7.62 -49.32
N PRO A 6 31.82 -8.35 -48.26
CA PRO A 6 30.59 -8.06 -47.54
C PRO A 6 30.65 -6.67 -46.88
N PRO A 7 29.51 -5.99 -46.70
CA PRO A 7 29.46 -4.72 -45.96
C PRO A 7 29.89 -4.93 -44.50
N PRO A 8 30.44 -3.89 -43.85
CA PRO A 8 30.79 -3.99 -42.43
C PRO A 8 29.52 -4.29 -41.61
N LEU A 9 29.66 -5.18 -40.63
CA LEU A 9 28.63 -5.39 -39.61
C LEU A 9 28.38 -4.05 -38.93
N SER A 10 27.22 -3.45 -39.18
CA SER A 10 26.70 -2.39 -38.33
C SER A 10 26.66 -2.96 -36.92
N VAL A 11 27.49 -2.42 -36.03
CA VAL A 11 27.31 -2.60 -34.59
C VAL A 11 25.91 -2.08 -34.31
N GLN A 12 24.95 -3.00 -34.19
CA GLN A 12 23.71 -2.71 -33.50
C GLN A 12 24.16 -2.20 -32.13
N GLY A 13 23.78 -0.96 -31.82
CA GLY A 13 23.89 -0.45 -30.46
C GLY A 13 23.24 -1.45 -29.49
N PRO A 14 23.55 -1.35 -28.19
CA PRO A 14 22.86 -2.17 -27.21
C PRO A 14 21.35 -2.09 -27.49
N PRO A 15 20.60 -3.21 -27.36
CA PRO A 15 19.15 -3.12 -27.45
C PRO A 15 18.74 -1.99 -26.52
N SER A 16 17.98 -1.02 -27.04
CA SER A 16 17.31 -0.05 -26.20
C SER A 16 16.51 -0.88 -25.21
N GLY A 17 17.01 -0.99 -23.97
CA GLY A 17 16.24 -1.56 -22.90
C GLY A 17 15.00 -0.69 -22.79
N ASP A 18 13.84 -1.32 -22.91
CA ASP A 18 12.56 -0.69 -22.63
C ASP A 18 12.69 0.09 -21.31
N ASP A 19 12.41 1.40 -21.31
CA ASP A 19 12.47 2.28 -20.14
C ASP A 19 11.72 1.69 -18.92
N ASP A 20 10.72 0.80 -19.17
CA ASP A 20 9.98 0.03 -18.16
C ASP A 20 10.89 -0.82 -17.24
N ASP A 21 11.97 -1.43 -17.72
CA ASP A 21 12.85 -2.29 -16.90
C ASP A 21 13.70 -1.48 -15.90
N GLU A 22 14.07 -0.24 -16.24
CA GLU A 22 14.88 0.63 -15.36
C GLU A 22 14.01 1.29 -14.28
N GLU A 23 12.78 1.72 -14.63
CA GLU A 23 11.81 2.26 -13.68
C GLU A 23 11.33 1.20 -12.68
N GLU A 24 11.07 -0.02 -13.14
CA GLU A 24 10.71 -1.13 -12.25
C GLU A 24 11.88 -1.43 -11.31
N ALA A 25 13.10 -1.59 -11.82
CA ALA A 25 14.29 -1.83 -11.00
C ALA A 25 14.56 -0.73 -9.97
N ALA A 26 14.30 0.53 -10.31
CA ALA A 26 14.41 1.65 -9.38
C ALA A 26 13.38 1.57 -8.24
N GLN A 27 12.13 1.19 -8.54
CA GLN A 27 11.10 0.95 -7.52
C GLN A 27 11.48 -0.21 -6.60
N TRP A 28 11.99 -1.32 -7.15
CA TRP A 28 12.48 -2.44 -6.34
C TRP A 28 13.62 -2.05 -5.40
N MET A 29 14.55 -1.19 -5.85
CA MET A 29 15.66 -0.71 -5.01
C MET A 29 15.17 0.24 -3.90
N ASP A 30 14.22 1.13 -4.19
CA ASP A 30 13.67 2.05 -3.20
C ASP A 30 12.80 1.33 -2.15
N ASP A 31 11.99 0.34 -2.56
CA ASP A 31 11.24 -0.47 -1.60
C ASP A 31 12.18 -1.31 -0.70
N SER A 32 13.31 -1.77 -1.25
CA SER A 32 14.27 -2.61 -0.52
C SER A 32 15.25 -1.83 0.36
N TYR A 33 15.63 -0.62 -0.04
CA TYR A 33 16.73 0.15 0.59
C TYR A 33 16.46 1.65 0.71
N GLY A 34 15.29 2.12 0.30
CA GLY A 34 14.86 3.51 0.40
C GLY A 34 14.51 3.92 1.82
N ALA A 35 14.19 5.20 1.99
CA ALA A 35 13.94 5.81 3.29
C ALA A 35 12.78 5.11 4.05
N ASP A 36 11.84 4.54 3.32
CA ASP A 36 10.62 3.92 3.84
C ASP A 36 10.65 2.38 3.83
N SER A 37 11.78 1.75 3.46
CA SER A 37 11.97 0.29 3.45
C SER A 37 11.76 -0.35 4.84
N HIS A 38 11.92 0.45 5.88
CA HIS A 38 11.69 0.06 7.27
C HIS A 38 10.23 0.23 7.72
N LEU A 39 9.27 0.52 6.83
CA LEU A 39 7.85 0.69 7.17
C LEU A 39 7.03 -0.56 6.81
N MET A 40 6.02 -0.87 7.62
CA MET A 40 5.13 -1.98 7.36
C MET A 40 4.03 -1.56 6.40
N GLU A 41 3.85 -2.34 5.34
CA GLU A 41 2.69 -2.21 4.49
C GLU A 41 1.48 -2.96 5.07
N ALA A 42 0.32 -2.31 5.08
CA ALA A 42 -0.95 -2.96 5.32
C ALA A 42 -1.99 -2.53 4.29
N THR A 43 -2.74 -3.52 3.82
CA THR A 43 -3.84 -3.34 2.87
C THR A 43 -5.16 -3.26 3.63
N ILE A 44 -5.83 -2.11 3.53
CA ILE A 44 -7.18 -1.89 4.04
C ILE A 44 -8.15 -2.19 2.91
N LYS A 45 -8.98 -3.22 3.09
CA LYS A 45 -9.92 -3.69 2.06
C LYS A 45 -11.36 -3.35 2.44
N TRP A 46 -12.12 -2.87 1.47
CA TRP A 46 -13.57 -2.77 1.55
C TRP A 46 -14.22 -3.95 0.86
N ASP A 47 -14.94 -4.76 1.63
CA ASP A 47 -15.74 -5.85 1.10
C ASP A 47 -17.07 -5.30 0.58
N VAL A 48 -17.28 -5.38 -0.73
CA VAL A 48 -18.58 -5.05 -1.30
C VAL A 48 -19.53 -6.21 -1.10
N ASP A 49 -20.62 -5.94 -0.41
CA ASP A 49 -21.80 -6.76 -0.48
C ASP A 49 -22.31 -6.71 -1.92
N GLN A 50 -22.06 -7.78 -2.69
CA GLN A 50 -22.39 -7.86 -4.12
C GLN A 50 -23.88 -7.64 -4.41
N SER A 51 -24.74 -7.74 -3.39
CA SER A 51 -26.18 -7.46 -3.43
C SER A 51 -26.51 -5.96 -3.38
N ASN A 52 -25.57 -5.09 -3.01
CA ASN A 52 -25.78 -3.67 -2.83
C ASN A 52 -24.68 -2.83 -3.50
N SER A 53 -24.65 -2.86 -4.83
CA SER A 53 -23.70 -2.14 -5.70
C SER A 53 -23.76 -0.60 -5.61
N ALA A 54 -24.57 -0.04 -4.69
CA ALA A 54 -24.82 1.40 -4.59
C ALA A 54 -23.85 2.15 -3.64
N SER A 55 -23.00 1.45 -2.90
CA SER A 55 -22.08 2.06 -1.93
C SER A 55 -20.62 1.85 -2.34
N ILE A 56 -20.16 2.69 -3.27
CA ILE A 56 -18.76 2.72 -3.72
C ILE A 56 -17.95 3.56 -2.72
N PRO A 57 -16.94 2.98 -2.04
CA PRO A 57 -16.08 3.74 -1.15
C PRO A 57 -15.02 4.48 -1.98
N VAL A 58 -14.74 5.72 -1.62
CA VAL A 58 -13.76 6.57 -2.34
C VAL A 58 -12.45 6.74 -1.57
N LYS A 59 -12.51 6.74 -0.23
CA LYS A 59 -11.34 6.90 0.62
C LYS A 59 -11.54 6.34 2.01
N VAL A 60 -10.43 6.13 2.71
CA VAL A 60 -10.36 5.82 4.12
C VAL A 60 -9.88 7.04 4.88
N VAL A 61 -10.58 7.43 5.94
CA VAL A 61 -10.17 8.51 6.84
C VAL A 61 -10.01 7.95 8.25
N GLY A 62 -8.99 8.39 8.96
CA GLY A 62 -8.71 7.85 10.27
C GLY A 62 -7.65 8.60 11.05
N GLU A 63 -7.32 8.05 12.21
CA GLU A 63 -6.26 8.52 13.09
C GLU A 63 -5.29 7.38 13.39
N TYR A 64 -4.00 7.68 13.30
CA TYR A 64 -2.90 6.76 13.55
C TYR A 64 -2.20 7.07 14.87
N THR A 65 -1.95 6.03 15.66
CA THR A 65 -1.20 6.10 16.91
C THR A 65 0.00 5.18 16.83
N VAL A 66 1.19 5.75 16.88
CA VAL A 66 2.45 5.01 17.00
C VAL A 66 2.48 4.31 18.34
N SER A 67 2.98 3.08 18.35
CA SER A 67 3.14 2.33 19.59
C SER A 67 4.17 3.03 20.50
N ASN A 68 3.82 3.22 21.78
CA ASN A 68 4.67 3.87 22.78
C ASN A 68 6.07 3.25 22.88
N LYS A 69 6.24 1.98 22.51
CA LYS A 69 7.55 1.30 22.51
C LYS A 69 8.52 1.92 21.49
N TRP A 70 7.99 2.57 20.48
CA TRP A 70 8.75 3.07 19.33
C TRP A 70 8.72 4.60 19.21
N ASP A 71 8.03 5.32 20.11
CA ASP A 71 7.89 6.79 20.04
C ASP A 71 9.25 7.53 20.08
N ASP A 72 10.24 7.00 20.80
CA ASP A 72 11.60 7.59 20.84
C ASP A 72 12.30 7.59 19.47
N ILE A 73 11.96 6.64 18.59
CA ILE A 73 12.56 6.47 17.26
C ILE A 73 11.64 7.02 16.17
N TYR A 74 10.34 6.75 16.30
CA TYR A 74 9.26 7.16 15.41
C TYR A 74 8.28 8.02 16.20
N PRO A 75 8.57 9.31 16.43
CA PRO A 75 7.75 10.14 17.28
C PRO A 75 6.32 10.28 16.74
N GLN A 76 5.34 10.19 17.63
CA GLN A 76 3.91 10.36 17.31
C GLN A 76 3.62 11.65 16.54
N SER A 77 4.39 12.72 16.82
CA SER A 77 4.25 14.02 16.15
C SER A 77 4.63 14.02 14.67
N VAL A 78 5.38 13.01 14.21
CA VAL A 78 5.85 12.89 12.83
C VAL A 78 5.14 11.75 12.11
N TYR A 79 5.01 10.58 12.76
CA TYR A 79 4.50 9.36 12.13
C TYR A 79 3.05 9.02 12.46
N GLY A 80 2.45 9.72 13.42
CA GLY A 80 1.06 9.54 13.82
C GLY A 80 0.14 10.66 13.34
N GLY A 81 -1.10 10.62 13.83
CA GLY A 81 -2.11 11.65 13.59
C GLY A 81 -3.12 11.30 12.50
N PRO A 82 -3.91 12.29 12.07
CA PRO A 82 -4.98 12.08 11.11
C PRO A 82 -4.43 11.71 9.73
N PHE A 83 -5.15 10.88 9.01
CA PHE A 83 -4.80 10.47 7.66
C PHE A 83 -6.01 10.31 6.76
N GLU A 84 -5.73 10.38 5.47
CA GLU A 84 -6.66 10.12 4.39
C GLU A 84 -5.95 9.30 3.32
N LEU A 85 -6.55 8.18 2.90
CA LEU A 85 -6.01 7.30 1.87
C LEU A 85 -7.06 7.07 0.79
N PRO A 86 -6.76 7.33 -0.49
CA PRO A 86 -7.67 6.99 -1.58
C PRO A 86 -7.85 5.47 -1.66
N LEU A 87 -9.04 5.04 -2.07
CA LEU A 87 -9.30 3.64 -2.37
C LEU A 87 -9.17 3.41 -3.88
N GLU A 88 -8.40 2.39 -4.23
CA GLU A 88 -8.17 1.98 -5.60
C GLU A 88 -9.03 0.74 -5.91
N PRO A 89 -9.78 0.74 -7.02
CA PRO A 89 -10.54 -0.43 -7.45
C PRO A 89 -9.60 -1.47 -8.09
N ILE A 90 -9.67 -2.70 -7.60
CA ILE A 90 -9.01 -3.88 -8.17
C ILE A 90 -10.09 -4.79 -8.75
N GLU A 91 -9.97 -5.12 -10.02
CA GLU A 91 -10.85 -6.11 -10.66
C GLU A 91 -10.43 -7.52 -10.22
N ILE A 92 -11.33 -8.24 -9.55
CA ILE A 92 -11.10 -9.62 -9.09
C ILE A 92 -11.72 -10.67 -10.01
N ASN A 93 -12.82 -10.32 -10.69
CA ASN A 93 -13.51 -11.13 -11.70
C ASN A 93 -14.17 -10.18 -12.72
N GLU A 94 -14.67 -10.71 -13.83
CA GLU A 94 -15.32 -9.91 -14.89
C GLU A 94 -16.44 -9.02 -14.33
N GLY A 95 -16.18 -7.71 -14.24
CA GLY A 95 -17.10 -6.71 -13.70
C GLY A 95 -17.25 -6.70 -12.17
N GLN A 96 -16.42 -7.43 -11.42
CA GLN A 96 -16.38 -7.42 -9.96
C GLN A 96 -15.13 -6.72 -9.46
N PHE A 97 -15.33 -5.69 -8.64
CA PHE A 97 -14.27 -4.88 -8.07
C PHE A 97 -14.17 -5.06 -6.56
N GLU A 98 -12.96 -4.96 -6.04
CA GLU A 98 -12.65 -4.75 -4.63
C GLU A 98 -11.96 -3.40 -4.48
N TRP A 99 -12.16 -2.72 -3.35
CA TRP A 99 -11.55 -1.41 -3.13
C TRP A 99 -10.52 -1.55 -2.04
N ILE A 100 -9.28 -1.21 -2.36
CA ILE A 100 -8.17 -1.32 -1.42
C ILE A 100 -7.48 0.03 -1.20
N ALA A 101 -6.96 0.25 0.00
CA ALA A 101 -6.07 1.34 0.32
C ALA A 101 -4.82 0.74 0.95
N VAL A 102 -3.65 1.11 0.44
CA VAL A 102 -2.37 0.65 0.97
C VAL A 102 -1.82 1.71 1.90
N ARG A 103 -1.38 1.29 3.10
CA ARG A 103 -0.74 2.17 4.07
C ARG A 103 0.61 1.59 4.48
N LYS A 104 1.69 2.32 4.24
CA LYS A 104 3.00 2.07 4.86
C LYS A 104 3.10 2.84 6.17
N SER A 105 3.41 2.18 7.28
CA SER A 105 3.51 2.81 8.61
C SER A 105 4.43 2.05 9.56
N VAL A 106 4.93 2.76 10.56
CA VAL A 106 5.68 2.19 11.70
C VAL A 106 4.74 1.34 12.58
N PRO A 107 5.23 0.64 13.62
CA PRO A 107 4.34 -0.08 14.52
C PRO A 107 3.43 0.83 15.31
N GLY A 108 2.20 0.38 15.48
CA GLY A 108 1.15 1.20 16.06
C GLY A 108 -0.22 0.64 15.77
N SER A 109 -1.22 1.48 15.88
CA SER A 109 -2.59 1.14 15.57
C SER A 109 -3.28 2.30 14.90
N CYS A 110 -4.29 2.02 14.08
CA CYS A 110 -5.15 3.04 13.54
C CYS A 110 -6.61 2.72 13.76
N THR A 111 -7.40 3.79 13.87
CA THR A 111 -8.85 3.73 13.83
C THR A 111 -9.33 4.52 12.62
N PHE A 112 -10.30 3.98 11.89
CA PHE A 112 -10.72 4.57 10.62
C PHE A 112 -12.16 4.25 10.25
N LYS A 113 -12.64 4.98 9.24
CA LYS A 113 -13.90 4.77 8.54
C LYS A 113 -13.70 4.90 7.04
N PHE A 114 -14.61 4.30 6.29
CA PHE A 114 -14.69 4.46 4.85
C PHE A 114 -15.62 5.63 4.53
N VAL A 115 -15.22 6.50 3.60
CA VAL A 115 -16.05 7.55 3.06
C VAL A 115 -16.54 7.08 1.69
N MET A 116 -17.85 7.08 1.53
CA MET A 116 -18.55 6.71 0.31
C MET A 116 -18.59 7.87 -0.68
N GLU A 117 -18.89 7.58 -1.95
CA GLU A 117 -19.04 8.62 -2.99
C GLU A 117 -20.12 9.66 -2.64
N ASP A 118 -21.17 9.27 -1.89
CA ASP A 118 -22.21 10.18 -1.39
C ASP A 118 -21.77 11.01 -0.16
N GLY A 119 -20.51 10.86 0.26
CA GLY A 119 -19.90 11.53 1.40
C GLY A 119 -20.26 10.92 2.76
N LYS A 120 -21.05 9.84 2.81
CA LYS A 120 -21.36 9.17 4.07
C LYS A 120 -20.19 8.35 4.57
N GLU A 121 -20.04 8.32 5.88
CA GLU A 121 -19.10 7.44 6.54
C GLU A 121 -19.74 6.07 6.75
N SER A 122 -18.95 5.01 6.62
CA SER A 122 -19.39 3.63 6.82
C SER A 122 -18.25 2.78 7.39
N LEU A 123 -18.63 1.67 8.00
CA LEU A 123 -17.71 0.69 8.57
C LEU A 123 -17.74 -0.59 7.75
N SER A 124 -16.57 -1.19 7.58
CA SER A 124 -16.49 -2.53 6.99
C SER A 124 -16.93 -3.56 8.02
N GLU A 125 -17.76 -4.50 7.58
CA GLU A 125 -18.28 -5.59 8.41
C GLU A 125 -17.26 -6.69 8.66
N SER A 126 -16.34 -6.91 7.72
CA SER A 126 -15.29 -7.91 7.80
C SER A 126 -14.11 -7.50 8.70
N LEU A 127 -13.86 -6.19 8.82
CA LEU A 127 -12.69 -5.67 9.51
C LEU A 127 -12.93 -5.59 11.02
N PRO A 128 -11.87 -5.77 11.84
CA PRO A 128 -11.96 -5.56 13.27
C PRO A 128 -12.53 -4.18 13.61
N LYS A 129 -13.29 -4.11 14.70
CA LYS A 129 -13.90 -2.88 15.19
C LYS A 129 -13.43 -2.56 16.59
N THR A 130 -13.43 -1.27 16.91
CA THR A 130 -13.29 -0.81 18.29
C THR A 130 -14.41 -1.37 19.18
N ARG A 131 -14.21 -1.38 20.50
CA ARG A 131 -15.20 -1.90 21.46
C ARG A 131 -16.56 -1.18 21.38
N SER A 132 -16.57 0.10 21.02
CA SER A 132 -17.79 0.89 20.78
C SER A 132 -18.44 0.62 19.43
N ALA A 133 -17.79 -0.14 18.55
CA ALA A 133 -18.15 -0.33 17.15
C ALA A 133 -18.33 0.99 16.37
N ALA A 134 -17.65 2.05 16.79
CA ALA A 134 -17.72 3.37 16.14
C ALA A 134 -16.70 3.55 15.00
N TYR A 135 -15.67 2.72 14.99
CA TYR A 135 -14.56 2.73 14.03
C TYR A 135 -14.09 1.32 13.73
N ASN A 136 -13.62 1.09 12.50
CA ASN A 136 -12.75 -0.04 12.21
C ASN A 136 -11.37 0.21 12.82
N THR A 137 -10.64 -0.86 13.09
CA THR A 137 -9.30 -0.79 13.71
C THR A 137 -8.35 -1.75 13.03
N LEU A 138 -7.08 -1.36 12.96
CA LEU A 138 -5.99 -2.19 12.46
C LEU A 138 -4.75 -1.98 13.34
N GLU A 139 -4.01 -3.05 13.61
CA GLU A 139 -2.76 -3.00 14.36
C GLU A 139 -1.59 -3.34 13.43
N PHE A 140 -0.52 -2.57 13.57
CA PHE A 140 0.73 -2.70 12.85
C PHE A 140 1.78 -3.21 13.84
N THR A 141 2.16 -4.48 13.71
CA THR A 141 3.24 -5.09 14.50
C THR A 141 4.34 -5.61 13.59
N TRP A 142 5.60 -5.21 13.84
CA TRP A 142 6.73 -5.95 13.27
C TRP A 142 6.65 -7.37 13.82
N ASP A 143 6.36 -8.36 12.97
CA ASP A 143 6.50 -9.76 13.34
C ASP A 143 8.01 -10.07 13.40
N CYS A 144 8.63 -9.66 14.50
CA CYS A 144 9.94 -10.11 14.88
C CYS A 144 9.86 -10.34 16.38
N PRO A 145 9.81 -11.60 16.86
CA PRO A 145 10.19 -11.86 18.23
C PRO A 145 11.64 -11.40 18.33
N ILE A 146 11.85 -10.20 18.88
CA ILE A 146 13.17 -9.80 19.35
C ILE A 146 13.41 -10.74 20.52
N HIS A 147 13.93 -11.94 20.22
CA HIS A 147 14.59 -12.76 21.20
C HIS A 147 15.54 -11.79 21.90
N LYS A 148 15.25 -11.51 23.16
CA LYS A 148 16.29 -11.06 24.07
C LYS A 148 17.24 -12.23 24.11
N ASP A 149 18.25 -12.24 23.24
CA ASP A 149 19.35 -13.16 23.44
C ASP A 149 19.98 -12.80 24.80
N PRO A 150 20.21 -13.79 25.69
CA PRO A 150 20.77 -13.58 27.02
C PRO A 150 22.19 -13.03 27.02
#